data_AF-A0A1D1Z3Z7-F1
#
_entry.id   AF-A0A1D1Z3Z7-F1
#
_cell.length_a   1.000
_cell.length_b   1.000
_cell.length_c   1.000
_cell.angle_alpha   90.00
_cell.angle_beta   90.00
_cell.angle_gamma   90.00
#
_symmetry.space_group_name_H-M   'P 1'
#
loop_
_entity.id
_entity.type
_entity.pdbx_description
1 polymer ?
#
loop_
_entity_poly.entity_id
_entity_poly.type
_entity_poly.pdbx_seq_one_letter_code
_entity_poly.pdbx_strand_id
1 'polypeptide(L)'
;QQASNVRATYHFYNPAQNNWDLLRVSAYCATWDASKPLWWRQQYGWTAFCGPVGPRGRDSCGRCLRVTNTRTGTPATVRIVDQCANGGLDLDEGVFRQLDTDGEGYRRGHLIVNYAFVGC
;
A
#
# COMPACT_ATOMS: atom_id res chain seq x y z
N GLN A 1 -3.23 15.39 3.05
CA GLN A 1 -1.82 15.01 3.29
C GLN A 1 -1.33 14.29 2.06
N GLN A 2 -0.23 14.73 1.45
CA GLN A 2 0.28 14.19 0.18
C GLN A 2 1.79 14.37 0.07
N ALA A 3 2.43 13.54 -0.74
CA ALA A 3 3.84 13.69 -1.10
C ALA A 3 4.07 13.21 -2.54
N SER A 4 5.15 13.70 -3.14
CA SER A 4 5.53 13.39 -4.52
C SER A 4 6.94 12.78 -4.58
N ASN A 5 7.24 12.07 -5.65
CA ASN A 5 8.53 11.43 -5.90
C ASN A 5 8.96 10.47 -4.77
N VAL A 6 8.01 9.68 -4.29
CA VAL A 6 8.20 8.75 -3.19
C VAL A 6 8.53 7.37 -3.75
N ARG A 7 9.50 6.68 -3.14
CA ARG A 7 9.83 5.30 -3.50
C ARG A 7 8.72 4.35 -3.02
N ALA A 8 8.24 3.47 -3.91
CA ALA A 8 7.36 2.38 -3.58
C ALA A 8 8.02 1.05 -3.97
N THR A 9 8.27 0.17 -3.01
CA THR A 9 8.70 -1.22 -3.26
C THR A 9 7.47 -2.14 -3.28
N TYR A 10 7.70 -3.44 -3.36
CA TYR A 10 6.64 -4.43 -3.21
C TYR A 10 7.02 -5.52 -2.21
N HIS A 11 5.97 -6.08 -1.59
CA HIS A 11 5.99 -7.22 -0.72
C HIS A 11 4.91 -8.22 -1.14
N PHE A 12 5.14 -9.51 -0.88
CA PHE A 12 4.20 -10.57 -1.22
C PHE A 12 3.17 -10.81 -0.10
N TYR A 13 2.31 -9.81 0.15
CA TYR A 13 1.21 -9.99 1.10
C TYR A 13 0.21 -11.04 0.59
N ASN A 14 0.00 -11.12 -0.72
CA ASN A 14 -0.88 -12.09 -1.35
C ASN A 14 -2.29 -12.13 -0.69
N PRO A 15 -3.02 -10.98 -0.63
CA PRO A 15 -4.20 -10.86 0.22
C PRO A 15 -5.28 -11.87 -0.13
N ALA A 16 -5.53 -12.11 -1.41
CA ALA A 16 -6.53 -13.07 -1.86
C ALA A 16 -6.18 -14.51 -1.44
N GLN A 17 -4.92 -14.93 -1.59
CA GLN A 17 -4.46 -16.25 -1.15
C GLN A 17 -4.52 -16.39 0.39
N ASN A 18 -4.35 -15.27 1.11
CA ASN A 18 -4.43 -15.21 2.56
C ASN A 18 -5.85 -14.92 3.09
N ASN A 19 -6.91 -15.06 2.28
CA ASN A 19 -8.30 -14.77 2.67
C ASN A 19 -8.50 -13.35 3.23
N TRP A 20 -7.64 -12.43 2.81
CA TRP A 20 -7.57 -11.04 3.24
C TRP A 20 -7.42 -10.91 4.76
N ASP A 21 -6.82 -11.92 5.40
CA ASP A 21 -6.59 -11.96 6.83
C ASP A 21 -5.27 -11.26 7.19
N LEU A 22 -5.37 -10.14 7.91
CA LEU A 22 -4.20 -9.35 8.32
C LEU A 22 -3.30 -10.14 9.29
N LEU A 23 -3.83 -11.10 10.06
CA LEU A 23 -3.04 -11.93 10.97
C LEU A 23 -2.17 -12.92 10.21
N ARG A 24 -2.66 -13.49 9.12
CA ARG A 24 -1.90 -14.47 8.30
C ARG A 24 -0.65 -13.87 7.67
N VAL A 25 -0.70 -12.60 7.34
CA VAL A 25 0.44 -11.87 6.76
C VAL A 25 1.26 -11.13 7.83
N SER A 26 0.93 -11.30 9.11
CA SER A 26 1.58 -10.61 10.23
C SER A 26 1.65 -9.09 10.06
N ALA A 27 0.61 -8.49 9.44
CA ALA A 27 0.58 -7.06 9.18
C ALA A 27 0.49 -6.28 10.49
N TYR A 28 1.26 -5.19 10.63
CA TYR A 28 1.30 -4.40 11.87
C TYR A 28 -0.09 -3.93 12.33
N CYS A 29 -0.98 -3.58 11.40
CA CYS A 29 -2.32 -3.12 11.76
C CYS A 29 -3.28 -4.24 12.18
N ALA A 30 -2.88 -5.52 12.14
CA ALA A 30 -3.72 -6.64 12.52
C ALA A 30 -4.25 -6.51 13.97
N THR A 31 -3.47 -5.90 14.87
CA THR A 31 -3.88 -5.63 16.26
C THR A 31 -5.21 -4.88 16.37
N TRP A 32 -5.53 -4.01 15.40
CA TRP A 32 -6.74 -3.16 15.45
C TRP A 32 -7.72 -3.45 14.33
N ASP A 33 -7.25 -3.95 13.19
CA ASP A 33 -8.05 -4.02 11.96
C ASP A 33 -8.39 -5.45 11.51
N ALA A 34 -7.83 -6.50 12.13
CA ALA A 34 -8.05 -7.88 11.71
C ALA A 34 -9.53 -8.33 11.81
N SER A 35 -10.28 -7.81 12.79
CA SER A 35 -11.69 -8.13 13.02
C SER A 35 -12.66 -7.36 12.12
N LYS A 36 -12.16 -6.45 11.27
CA LYS A 36 -13.03 -5.70 10.36
C LYS A 36 -13.70 -6.63 9.35
N PRO A 37 -14.91 -6.29 8.87
CA PRO A 37 -15.64 -7.10 7.91
C PRO A 37 -14.82 -7.42 6.67
N LEU A 38 -15.07 -8.59 6.07
CA LEU A 38 -14.34 -9.02 4.87
C LEU A 38 -14.42 -8.00 3.73
N TRP A 39 -15.60 -7.43 3.49
CA TRP A 39 -15.79 -6.40 2.46
C TRP A 39 -14.85 -5.20 2.66
N TRP A 40 -14.57 -4.80 3.90
CA TRP A 40 -13.67 -3.69 4.22
C TRP A 40 -12.22 -4.05 3.93
N ARG A 41 -11.83 -5.28 4.29
CA ARG A 41 -10.47 -5.82 4.07
C ARG A 41 -10.18 -6.01 2.58
N GLN A 42 -11.20 -6.33 1.78
CA GLN A 42 -11.15 -6.58 0.34
C GLN A 42 -11.35 -5.34 -0.55
N GLN A 43 -11.85 -4.24 -0.01
CA GLN A 43 -12.26 -3.06 -0.79
C GLN A 43 -11.12 -2.48 -1.65
N TYR A 44 -9.89 -2.51 -1.14
CA TYR A 44 -8.70 -1.97 -1.79
C TYR A 44 -7.49 -2.89 -1.60
N GLY A 45 -6.54 -2.82 -2.54
CA GLY A 45 -5.25 -3.49 -2.39
C GLY A 45 -4.46 -2.96 -1.19
N TRP A 46 -3.51 -3.75 -0.70
CA TRP A 46 -2.81 -3.49 0.55
C TRP A 46 -1.45 -2.81 0.35
N THR A 47 -1.01 -2.08 1.38
CA THR A 47 0.34 -1.51 1.45
C THR A 47 0.81 -1.30 2.89
N ALA A 48 2.13 -1.35 3.10
CA ALA A 48 2.80 -0.72 4.23
C ALA A 48 3.07 0.77 3.95
N PHE A 49 3.01 1.61 4.99
CA PHE A 49 3.28 3.04 4.87
C PHE A 49 4.32 3.54 5.87
N CYS A 50 5.28 4.31 5.35
CA CYS A 50 6.29 5.03 6.11
C CYS A 50 6.75 6.30 5.37
N GLY A 51 5.85 6.87 4.57
CA GLY A 51 6.12 8.01 3.70
C GLY A 51 6.42 9.30 4.46
N PRO A 52 6.99 10.31 3.78
CA PRO A 52 7.50 11.52 4.42
C PRO A 52 6.40 12.41 5.04
N VAL A 53 5.15 12.33 4.57
CA VAL A 53 4.06 13.24 4.95
C VAL A 53 2.79 12.46 5.31
N GLY A 54 2.27 12.70 6.52
CA GLY A 54 1.07 12.03 7.05
C GLY A 54 1.40 11.17 8.28
N PRO A 55 0.38 10.67 8.98
CA PRO A 55 0.59 9.82 10.14
C PRO A 55 1.24 8.50 9.73
N ARG A 56 1.98 7.89 10.66
CA ARG A 56 2.67 6.61 10.48
C ARG A 56 2.33 5.67 11.63
N GLY A 57 2.64 4.39 11.46
CA GLY A 57 2.35 3.37 12.47
C GLY A 57 0.85 3.29 12.74
N ARG A 58 0.49 3.25 14.03
CA ARG A 58 -0.91 3.03 14.46
C ARG A 58 -1.88 4.04 13.85
N ASP A 59 -1.51 5.31 13.77
CA ASP A 59 -2.41 6.38 13.30
C ASP A 59 -2.67 6.35 11.78
N SER A 60 -1.89 5.54 11.05
CA SER A 60 -2.13 5.28 9.62
C SER A 60 -2.96 4.03 9.34
N CYS A 61 -3.14 3.15 10.32
CA CYS A 61 -3.83 1.88 10.12
C CYS A 61 -5.25 2.06 9.58
N GLY A 62 -5.55 1.33 8.50
CA GLY A 62 -6.85 1.32 7.85
C GLY A 62 -7.16 2.53 6.97
N ARG A 63 -6.30 3.57 6.94
CA ARG A 63 -6.47 4.73 6.06
C ARG A 63 -6.14 4.39 4.60
N CYS A 64 -6.69 5.17 3.67
CA CYS A 64 -6.52 4.94 2.24
C CYS A 64 -5.61 5.99 1.58
N LEU A 65 -4.83 5.55 0.61
CA LEU A 65 -3.99 6.39 -0.24
C LEU A 65 -4.43 6.24 -1.70
N ARG A 66 -4.55 7.37 -2.40
CA ARG A 66 -4.50 7.41 -3.86
C ARG A 66 -3.04 7.47 -4.27
N VAL A 67 -2.53 6.42 -4.89
CA VAL A 67 -1.15 6.27 -5.36
C VAL A 67 -1.13 6.42 -6.87
N THR A 68 -0.18 7.16 -7.40
CA THR A 68 -0.02 7.37 -8.85
C THR A 68 1.43 7.16 -9.23
N ASN A 69 1.69 6.23 -10.17
CA ASN A 69 3.01 6.05 -10.77
C ASN A 69 3.38 7.34 -11.51
N THR A 70 4.48 7.99 -11.12
CA THR A 70 4.86 9.30 -11.68
C THR A 70 5.22 9.23 -13.15
N ARG A 71 5.60 8.06 -13.63
CA ARG A 71 6.17 7.89 -14.96
C ARG A 71 5.17 7.32 -15.96
N THR A 72 4.16 6.56 -15.53
CA THR A 72 3.04 6.13 -16.42
C THR A 72 1.75 6.92 -16.21
N GLY A 73 1.63 7.64 -15.09
CA GLY A 73 0.37 8.26 -14.67
C GLY A 73 -0.69 7.27 -14.16
N THR A 74 -0.40 5.96 -14.18
CA THR A 74 -1.34 4.93 -13.74
C THR A 74 -1.63 5.07 -12.25
N PRO A 75 -2.92 5.11 -11.84
CA PRO A 75 -3.26 5.28 -10.44
C PRO A 75 -3.95 4.06 -9.81
N ALA A 76 -3.81 3.91 -8.49
CA ALA A 76 -4.50 2.91 -7.68
C ALA A 76 -4.91 3.51 -6.33
N THR A 77 -5.98 2.98 -5.72
CA THR A 77 -6.32 3.29 -4.33
C THR A 77 -5.98 2.08 -3.48
N VAL A 78 -5.23 2.30 -2.41
CA VAL A 78 -4.73 1.25 -1.51
C VAL A 78 -5.09 1.56 -0.07
N ARG A 79 -5.16 0.50 0.74
CA ARG A 79 -5.34 0.58 2.19
C ARG A 79 -4.02 0.30 2.90
N ILE A 80 -3.68 1.16 3.87
CA ILE A 80 -2.53 0.97 4.74
C ILE A 80 -2.89 -0.11 5.77
N VAL A 81 -2.18 -1.23 5.71
CA VAL A 81 -2.35 -2.36 6.64
C VAL A 81 -1.08 -2.62 7.45
N ASP A 82 0.02 -1.96 7.12
CA ASP A 82 1.32 -2.26 7.70
C ASP A 82 2.22 -1.02 7.78
N GLN A 83 3.39 -1.16 8.39
CA GLN A 83 4.42 -0.14 8.50
C GLN A 83 5.71 -0.59 7.82
N CYS A 84 6.49 0.37 7.31
CA CYS A 84 7.77 0.09 6.66
C CYS A 84 8.89 1.00 7.21
N ALA A 85 10.12 0.80 6.70
CA ALA A 85 11.29 1.62 7.05
C ALA A 85 12.01 2.22 5.82
N ASN A 86 11.43 2.11 4.62
CA ASN A 86 12.04 2.58 3.37
C ASN A 86 11.79 4.06 3.04
N GLY A 87 11.08 4.79 3.92
CA GLY A 87 10.72 6.20 3.73
C GLY A 87 9.59 6.44 2.72
N GLY A 88 8.85 5.41 2.34
CA GLY A 88 7.81 5.50 1.29
C GLY A 88 6.67 4.52 1.49
N LEU A 89 6.44 3.68 0.49
CA LEU A 89 5.43 2.63 0.50
C LEU A 89 6.07 1.27 0.25
N ASP A 90 5.44 0.22 0.77
CA ASP A 90 5.69 -1.16 0.36
C ASP A 90 4.35 -1.76 -0.07
N LEU A 91 4.13 -1.87 -1.38
CA LEU A 91 2.84 -2.27 -1.95
C LEU A 91 2.71 -3.79 -1.91
N ASP A 92 1.50 -4.33 -1.82
CA ASP A 92 1.31 -5.71 -2.27
C ASP A 92 1.72 -5.85 -3.75
N GLU A 93 2.36 -6.97 -4.10
CA GLU A 93 2.88 -7.22 -5.44
C GLU A 93 1.81 -7.09 -6.54
N GLY A 94 0.57 -7.51 -6.26
CA GLY A 94 -0.55 -7.35 -7.19
C GLY A 94 -0.84 -5.88 -7.51
N VAL A 95 -0.79 -5.00 -6.50
CA VAL A 95 -0.96 -3.55 -6.68
C VAL A 95 0.25 -2.95 -7.40
N PHE A 96 1.45 -3.39 -7.04
CA PHE A 96 2.67 -2.91 -7.69
C PHE A 96 2.62 -3.18 -9.19
N ARG A 97 2.26 -4.41 -9.60
CA ARG A 97 2.10 -4.78 -11.01
C ARG A 97 0.98 -4.02 -11.71
N GLN A 98 -0.12 -3.72 -11.01
CA GLN A 98 -1.19 -2.87 -11.54
C GLN A 98 -0.67 -1.46 -11.89
N LEU A 99 0.22 -0.90 -11.06
CA LEU A 99 0.81 0.42 -11.29
C LEU A 99 1.97 0.41 -12.30
N ASP A 100 2.70 -0.70 -12.40
CA ASP A 100 3.89 -0.88 -13.25
C ASP A 100 3.52 -1.30 -14.69
N THR A 101 2.71 -0.48 -15.36
CA THR A 101 2.13 -0.81 -16.67
C THR A 101 3.14 -0.93 -17.83
N ASP A 102 4.41 -0.64 -17.59
CA ASP A 102 5.49 -0.83 -18.57
C ASP A 102 6.69 -1.64 -18.02
N GLY A 103 6.51 -2.31 -16.88
CA GLY A 103 7.43 -3.34 -16.35
C GLY A 103 8.78 -2.85 -15.83
N GLU A 104 9.05 -1.55 -15.90
CA GLU A 104 10.33 -0.97 -15.51
C GLU A 104 10.49 -0.85 -13.99
N GLY A 105 9.38 -0.71 -13.26
CA GLY A 105 9.38 -0.74 -11.80
C GLY A 105 9.87 -2.07 -11.28
N TYR A 106 9.35 -3.17 -11.83
CA TYR A 106 9.75 -4.53 -11.49
C TYR A 106 11.22 -4.76 -11.86
N ARG A 107 11.65 -4.32 -13.05
CA ARG A 107 13.06 -4.40 -13.47
C ARG A 107 14.02 -3.68 -12.53
N ARG A 108 13.59 -2.57 -11.91
CA ARG A 108 14.39 -1.75 -10.97
C ARG A 108 14.14 -2.05 -9.49
N GLY A 109 13.21 -2.96 -9.20
CA GLY A 109 12.77 -3.31 -7.83
C GLY A 109 12.00 -2.22 -7.08
N HIS A 110 11.57 -1.14 -7.75
CA HIS A 110 10.73 -0.11 -7.14
C HIS A 110 10.08 0.80 -8.20
N LEU A 111 8.96 1.44 -7.81
CA LEU A 111 8.34 2.55 -8.52
C LEU A 111 8.70 3.88 -7.85
N ILE A 112 8.56 4.96 -8.61
CA ILE A 112 8.44 6.32 -8.08
C ILE A 112 6.97 6.72 -8.19
N VAL A 113 6.38 7.12 -7.06
CA VAL A 113 4.95 7.42 -6.96
C VAL A 113 4.69 8.75 -6.29
N ASN A 114 3.54 9.33 -6.60
CA ASN A 114 2.91 10.34 -5.76
C ASN A 114 1.82 9.64 -4.93
N TYR A 115 1.56 10.13 -3.72
CA TYR A 115 0.40 9.69 -2.95
C TYR A 115 -0.35 10.84 -2.31
N ALA A 116 -1.65 10.65 -2.11
CA ALA A 116 -2.48 11.49 -1.27
C ALA A 116 -3.38 10.64 -0.38
N PHE A 117 -3.51 11.02 0.89
CA PHE A 117 -4.54 10.45 1.77
C PHE A 117 -5.92 10.86 1.27
N VAL A 118 -6.81 9.87 1.12
CA VAL A 118 -8.18 10.03 0.61
C VAL A 118 -9.19 9.33 1.52
N GLY A 119 -10.47 9.60 1.31
CA GLY A 119 -11.54 8.78 1.89
C GLY A 119 -11.47 7.34 1.38
N CYS A 120 -11.72 6.40 2.29
CA CYS A 120 -12.12 5.04 1.95
C CYS A 120 -13.67 5.01 1.88
#